data_AF-A0A496QL06-F1
#
_entry.id   AF-A0A496QL06-F1
#
_cell.length_a   1.000
_cell.length_b   1.000
_cell.length_c   1.000
_cell.angle_alpha   90.00
_cell.angle_beta   90.00
_cell.angle_gamma   90.00
#
_symmetry.space_group_name_H-M   'P 1'
#
loop_
_entity.id
_entity.type
_entity.pdbx_description
1 polymer ?
#
loop_
_entity_poly.entity_id
_entity_poly.type
_entity_poly.pdbx_seq_one_letter_code
_entity_poly.pdbx_strand_id
1 'polypeptide(L)'
;MARGKSAYEPICPFCYSPIDRPKKVEPRRFGDFDCGACECGAVYVHDVTGHNLGAAWVEALGFACNDDWDLAWSLTPGDDYQDAFLENYDIESHLVQPTGLTKDEKVVKAALVFIRMAKDVREVTHEGVREKMELFSEPRISAEEKDKAYFERRSRRYSKQQVMALVQDGEVEKIRAMALEDPLVLRKIQRLLYSTDEMLMWKAITTLGAVAGALATDRPSLVGDLVRRLLLASGDSAATNWGSIETIGEIIRAQPKIYGSFLRHILGFINDPPSRPAVLWAIGRIGALHPRVVRSSEFFVLFALLKNPEPKIRGLAVWAFGCVKAKEALKAIQGMIDDTEELRFFDGQSIIYKTVGELASEAVERIEGPISH
;
A
#
# COMPACT_ATOMS: atom_id res chain seq x y z
N MET A 1 5.18 38.22 -11.93
CA MET A 1 4.91 38.79 -13.27
C MET A 1 3.49 38.42 -13.66
N ALA A 2 2.65 39.40 -14.02
CA ALA A 2 1.25 39.19 -14.34
C ALA A 2 1.12 38.32 -15.60
N ARG A 3 0.66 37.07 -15.46
CA ARG A 3 0.38 36.18 -16.58
C ARG A 3 -0.81 36.76 -17.36
N GLY A 4 -0.59 37.07 -18.64
CA GLY A 4 -1.61 37.64 -19.52
C GLY A 4 -2.83 36.74 -19.68
N LYS A 5 -3.95 37.32 -20.11
CA LYS A 5 -5.23 36.62 -20.33
C LYS A 5 -5.20 35.61 -21.49
N SER A 6 -4.11 35.54 -22.25
CA SER A 6 -3.96 34.67 -23.42
C SER A 6 -3.28 33.36 -23.07
N ALA A 7 -3.75 32.26 -23.68
CA ALA A 7 -3.08 30.96 -23.62
C ALA A 7 -1.62 31.05 -24.07
N TYR A 8 -0.74 30.27 -23.46
CA TYR A 8 0.70 30.29 -23.73
C TYR A 8 1.30 28.88 -23.72
N GLU A 9 2.45 28.72 -24.37
CA GLU A 9 3.17 27.45 -24.41
C GLU A 9 3.73 27.08 -23.03
N PRO A 10 3.67 25.80 -22.62
CA PRO A 10 4.20 25.38 -21.34
C PRO A 10 5.73 25.48 -21.32
N ILE A 11 6.27 26.03 -20.24
CA ILE A 11 7.71 26.16 -20.00
C ILE A 11 8.10 25.45 -18.71
N CYS A 12 9.34 24.97 -18.66
CA CYS A 12 9.90 24.39 -17.46
C CYS A 12 10.06 25.47 -16.39
N PRO A 13 9.52 25.29 -15.16
CA PRO A 13 9.56 26.32 -14.12
C PRO A 13 10.97 26.57 -13.57
N PHE A 14 11.92 25.68 -13.83
CA PHE A 14 13.29 25.75 -13.29
C PHE A 14 14.31 26.39 -14.24
N CYS A 15 14.16 26.18 -15.55
CA CYS A 15 15.10 26.72 -16.56
C CYS A 15 14.44 27.61 -17.61
N TYR A 16 13.11 27.71 -17.59
CA TYR A 16 12.29 28.51 -18.50
C TYR A 16 12.37 28.10 -19.99
N SER A 17 12.97 26.95 -20.29
CA SER A 17 12.92 26.37 -21.63
C SER A 17 11.51 25.84 -21.94
N PRO A 18 11.07 25.87 -23.21
CA PRO A 18 9.89 25.13 -23.65
C PRO A 18 10.03 23.64 -23.29
N ILE A 19 8.90 23.00 -23.00
CA ILE A 19 8.87 21.55 -22.74
C ILE A 19 8.13 20.83 -23.84
N ASP A 20 8.48 19.56 -24.05
CA ASP A 20 7.73 18.70 -24.95
C ASP A 20 6.40 18.25 -24.34
N ARG A 21 5.48 17.81 -25.20
CA ARG A 21 4.26 17.12 -24.76
C ARG A 21 4.63 15.90 -23.90
N PRO A 22 4.03 15.73 -22.70
CA PRO A 22 4.16 14.51 -21.93
C PRO A 22 3.76 13.29 -22.76
N LYS A 23 4.50 12.19 -22.61
CA LYS A 23 4.32 10.95 -23.38
C LYS A 23 4.07 9.77 -22.44
N LYS A 24 3.44 8.74 -22.97
CA LYS A 24 3.25 7.47 -22.23
C LYS A 24 4.58 6.78 -22.05
N VAL A 25 4.86 6.38 -20.82
CA VAL A 25 6.06 5.62 -20.47
C VAL A 25 5.68 4.14 -20.32
N GLU A 26 6.42 3.26 -21.00
CA GLU A 26 6.34 1.81 -20.82
C GLU A 26 7.57 1.26 -20.06
N PRO A 27 7.40 0.25 -19.17
CA PRO A 27 6.14 -0.37 -18.79
C PRO A 27 5.24 0.57 -17.96
N ARG A 28 3.92 0.37 -18.07
CA ARG A 28 2.93 1.20 -17.36
C ARG A 28 3.12 1.13 -15.85
N ARG A 29 3.11 2.30 -15.21
CA ARG A 29 3.41 2.49 -13.79
C ARG A 29 2.16 2.72 -12.95
N PHE A 30 2.35 2.87 -11.64
CA PHE A 30 1.33 2.84 -10.60
C PHE A 30 0.16 3.82 -10.82
N GLY A 31 0.41 4.93 -11.53
CA GLY A 31 -0.59 5.94 -11.87
C GLY A 31 -1.05 6.04 -13.33
N ASP A 32 -0.41 5.32 -14.28
CA ASP A 32 -0.69 5.43 -15.74
C ASP A 32 -0.66 6.89 -16.25
N PHE A 33 0.23 7.71 -15.70
CA PHE A 33 0.38 9.11 -16.08
C PHE A 33 1.28 9.28 -17.32
N ASP A 34 1.03 10.34 -18.07
CA ASP A 34 1.94 10.78 -19.14
C ASP A 34 3.09 11.60 -18.53
N CYS A 35 4.33 11.31 -18.91
CA CYS A 35 5.53 11.89 -18.32
C CYS A 35 6.42 12.55 -19.38
N GLY A 36 7.28 13.46 -18.96
CA GLY A 36 8.36 13.99 -19.80
C GLY A 36 9.55 14.45 -18.97
N ALA A 37 10.63 14.81 -19.65
CA ALA A 37 11.83 15.36 -19.04
C ALA A 37 12.29 16.59 -19.82
N CYS A 38 12.77 17.58 -19.09
CA CYS A 38 13.41 18.77 -19.63
C CYS A 38 14.92 18.56 -19.69
N GLU A 39 15.61 19.19 -20.65
CA GLU A 39 17.06 19.16 -20.78
C GLU A 39 17.79 19.67 -19.53
N CYS A 40 17.17 20.56 -18.77
CA CYS A 40 17.72 21.01 -17.50
C CYS A 40 17.69 19.91 -16.43
N GLY A 41 17.14 18.73 -16.74
CA GLY A 41 16.96 17.49 -15.98
C GLY A 41 15.79 17.52 -14.99
N ALA A 42 14.83 18.43 -15.17
CA ALA A 42 13.54 18.36 -14.49
C ALA A 42 12.67 17.30 -15.14
N VAL A 43 11.92 16.56 -14.35
CA VAL A 43 10.89 15.62 -14.80
C VAL A 43 9.52 16.25 -14.59
N TYR A 44 8.56 15.93 -15.46
CA TYR A 44 7.18 16.36 -15.29
C TYR A 44 6.16 15.27 -15.61
N VAL A 45 5.02 15.33 -14.92
CA VAL A 45 3.92 14.36 -15.00
C VAL A 45 2.59 15.08 -15.17
N HIS A 46 1.73 14.55 -16.04
CA HIS A 46 0.42 15.12 -16.36
C HIS A 46 -0.72 14.45 -15.59
N ASP A 47 -1.40 15.20 -14.71
CA ASP A 47 -2.68 14.80 -14.13
C ASP A 47 -3.84 15.33 -14.96
N VAL A 48 -4.53 14.42 -15.64
CA VAL A 48 -5.70 14.70 -16.48
C VAL A 48 -6.85 15.34 -15.69
N THR A 49 -6.94 15.09 -14.39
CA THR A 49 -8.09 15.49 -13.58
C THR A 49 -7.89 16.79 -12.81
N GLY A 50 -6.65 17.18 -12.54
CA GLY A 50 -6.30 18.26 -11.61
C GLY A 50 -6.54 17.95 -10.13
N HIS A 51 -7.12 16.79 -9.81
CA HIS A 51 -7.52 16.42 -8.45
C HIS A 51 -6.63 15.32 -7.85
N ASN A 52 -5.71 14.75 -8.65
CA ASN A 52 -4.79 13.69 -8.23
C ASN A 52 -3.34 14.18 -8.16
N LEU A 53 -3.14 15.47 -7.87
CA LEU A 53 -1.82 16.11 -7.85
C LEU A 53 -0.81 15.40 -6.94
N GLY A 54 -1.25 14.88 -5.79
CA GLY A 54 -0.39 14.09 -4.91
C GLY A 54 0.11 12.79 -5.54
N ALA A 55 -0.74 12.09 -6.30
CA ALA A 55 -0.34 10.87 -7.01
C ALA A 55 0.57 11.18 -8.20
N ALA A 56 0.29 12.26 -8.94
CA ALA A 56 1.14 12.73 -10.02
C ALA A 56 2.52 13.19 -9.52
N TRP A 57 2.57 13.82 -8.35
CA TRP A 57 3.81 14.20 -7.69
C TRP A 57 4.65 12.98 -7.29
N VAL A 58 4.04 11.95 -6.70
CA VAL A 58 4.75 10.72 -6.33
C VAL A 58 5.31 10.03 -7.57
N GLU A 59 4.53 9.98 -8.65
CA GLU A 59 4.99 9.44 -9.93
C GLU A 59 6.17 10.25 -10.50
N ALA A 60 6.10 11.59 -10.44
CA ALA A 60 7.17 12.46 -10.90
C ALA A 60 8.46 12.26 -10.10
N LEU A 61 8.34 12.10 -8.77
CA LEU A 61 9.46 11.91 -7.87
C LEU A 61 10.15 10.56 -8.11
N GLY A 62 9.37 9.48 -8.21
CA GLY A 62 9.91 8.16 -8.53
C GLY A 62 10.55 8.11 -9.90
N PHE A 63 9.91 8.73 -10.91
CA PHE A 63 10.49 8.76 -12.24
C PHE A 63 11.81 9.54 -12.27
N ALA A 64 11.90 10.68 -11.57
CA ALA A 64 13.12 11.44 -11.42
C ALA A 64 14.23 10.70 -10.65
N CYS A 65 13.87 9.69 -9.86
CA CYS A 65 14.79 8.76 -9.19
C CYS A 65 15.10 7.50 -10.01
N ASN A 66 14.82 7.50 -11.31
CA ASN A 66 15.01 6.33 -12.17
C ASN A 66 14.24 5.08 -11.67
N ASP A 67 13.08 5.27 -11.04
CA ASP A 67 12.28 4.23 -10.38
C ASP A 67 12.97 3.56 -9.17
N ASP A 68 14.04 4.17 -8.65
CA ASP A 68 14.57 3.87 -7.32
C ASP A 68 13.67 4.53 -6.27
N TRP A 69 12.67 3.78 -5.83
CA TRP A 69 11.71 4.25 -4.85
C TRP A 69 12.34 4.42 -3.47
N ASP A 70 13.32 3.61 -3.10
CA ASP A 70 13.98 3.76 -1.80
C ASP A 70 14.76 5.07 -1.75
N LEU A 71 15.43 5.44 -2.85
CA LEU A 71 15.99 6.77 -3.03
C LEU A 71 14.90 7.82 -2.96
N ALA A 72 13.86 7.75 -3.81
CA ALA A 72 12.78 8.75 -3.89
C ALA A 72 12.15 9.07 -2.53
N TRP A 73 11.93 8.06 -1.69
CA TRP A 73 11.33 8.23 -0.36
C TRP A 73 12.32 8.66 0.73
N SER A 74 13.62 8.62 0.46
CA SER A 74 14.66 9.15 1.35
C SER A 74 14.95 10.65 1.14
N LEU A 75 14.49 11.22 0.02
CA LEU A 75 14.73 12.61 -0.36
C LEU A 75 13.81 13.57 0.40
N THR A 76 14.36 14.73 0.77
CA THR A 76 13.68 15.83 1.46
C THR A 76 13.38 16.96 0.47
N PRO A 77 12.11 17.41 0.35
CA PRO A 77 11.76 18.54 -0.50
C PRO A 77 12.42 19.85 -0.03
N GLY A 78 12.92 20.65 -0.97
CA GLY A 78 13.67 21.88 -0.75
C GLY A 78 15.18 21.68 -0.65
N ASP A 79 15.62 20.54 -0.11
CA ASP A 79 17.03 20.18 0.04
C ASP A 79 17.50 19.29 -1.11
N ASP A 80 16.84 18.14 -1.31
CA ASP A 80 17.24 17.11 -2.27
C ASP A 80 16.54 17.24 -3.62
N TYR A 81 15.41 17.93 -3.67
CA TYR A 81 14.70 18.26 -4.90
C TYR A 81 13.77 19.46 -4.70
N GLN A 82 13.38 20.07 -5.80
CA GLN A 82 12.36 21.11 -5.86
C GLN A 82 11.18 20.64 -6.69
N ASP A 83 9.97 21.04 -6.31
CA ASP A 83 8.75 20.77 -7.06
C ASP A 83 8.07 22.05 -7.53
N ALA A 84 7.28 21.93 -8.60
CA ALA A 84 6.51 23.04 -9.14
C ALA A 84 5.26 22.53 -9.87
N PHE A 85 4.21 23.34 -9.89
CA PHE A 85 2.94 23.00 -10.50
C PHE A 85 2.60 23.98 -11.61
N LEU A 86 2.15 23.43 -12.74
CA LEU A 86 1.59 24.21 -13.85
C LEU A 86 0.15 23.78 -14.06
N GLU A 87 -0.76 24.52 -13.44
CA GLU A 87 -2.20 24.31 -13.51
C GLU A 87 -2.78 24.74 -14.86
N ASN A 88 -3.99 24.25 -15.15
CA ASN A 88 -4.77 24.56 -16.35
C ASN A 88 -4.02 24.22 -17.65
N TYR A 89 -3.22 23.17 -17.63
CA TYR A 89 -2.53 22.66 -18.81
C TYR A 89 -3.48 21.79 -19.64
N ASP A 90 -3.62 22.11 -20.92
CA ASP A 90 -4.41 21.32 -21.87
C ASP A 90 -3.48 20.47 -22.74
N ILE A 91 -3.58 19.15 -22.60
CA ILE A 91 -2.76 18.20 -23.35
C ILE A 91 -3.10 18.13 -24.85
N GLU A 92 -4.34 18.45 -25.25
CA GLU A 92 -4.77 18.38 -26.64
C GLU A 92 -4.10 19.51 -27.46
N SER A 93 -4.24 20.75 -26.98
CA SER A 93 -3.63 21.92 -27.60
C SER A 93 -2.15 22.11 -27.24
N HIS A 94 -1.69 21.49 -26.15
CA HIS A 94 -0.37 21.71 -25.54
C HIS A 94 -0.15 23.18 -25.17
N LEU A 95 -1.15 23.77 -24.52
CA LEU A 95 -1.14 25.15 -24.05
C LEU A 95 -1.61 25.21 -22.60
N VAL A 96 -1.12 26.19 -21.86
CA VAL A 96 -1.65 26.55 -20.55
C VAL A 96 -2.75 27.58 -20.72
N GLN A 97 -3.91 27.35 -20.10
CA GLN A 97 -5.09 28.21 -20.13
C GLN A 97 -5.17 29.03 -18.82
N PRO A 98 -4.72 30.29 -18.76
CA PRO A 98 -4.65 31.05 -17.51
C PRO A 98 -5.99 31.18 -16.77
N THR A 99 -7.09 31.19 -17.52
CA THR A 99 -8.47 31.32 -17.00
C THR A 99 -9.11 29.98 -16.66
N GLY A 100 -8.44 28.85 -16.92
CA GLY A 100 -9.02 27.51 -16.79
C GLY A 100 -10.06 27.18 -17.87
N LEU A 101 -10.17 28.00 -18.92
CA LEU A 101 -11.10 27.83 -20.04
C LEU A 101 -10.37 27.91 -21.38
N THR A 102 -10.64 26.96 -22.27
CA THR A 102 -10.19 27.05 -23.67
C THR A 102 -10.98 28.11 -24.45
N LYS A 103 -10.56 28.41 -25.69
CA LYS A 103 -11.32 29.27 -26.61
C LYS A 103 -12.75 28.76 -26.88
N ASP A 104 -12.96 27.45 -26.82
CA ASP A 104 -14.27 26.79 -27.01
C ASP A 104 -15.03 26.59 -25.69
N GLU A 105 -14.70 27.36 -24.64
CA GLU A 105 -15.33 27.32 -23.31
C GLU A 105 -15.24 25.97 -22.56
N LYS A 106 -14.43 25.02 -23.03
CA LYS A 106 -14.10 23.79 -22.29
C LYS A 106 -13.28 24.12 -21.04
N VAL A 107 -13.70 23.58 -19.90
CA VAL A 107 -13.00 23.72 -18.62
C VAL A 107 -11.75 22.84 -18.60
N VAL A 108 -10.60 23.44 -18.30
CA VAL A 108 -9.31 22.77 -18.15
C VAL A 108 -8.90 22.84 -16.68
N LYS A 109 -8.90 21.69 -16.01
CA LYS A 109 -8.41 21.54 -14.63
C LYS A 109 -7.11 20.76 -14.53
N ALA A 110 -6.69 20.13 -15.62
CA ALA A 110 -5.49 19.32 -15.66
C ALA A 110 -4.24 20.15 -15.32
N ALA A 111 -3.22 19.49 -14.78
CA ALA A 111 -2.00 20.12 -14.36
C ALA A 111 -0.77 19.28 -14.70
N LEU A 112 0.37 19.96 -14.85
CA LEU A 112 1.68 19.32 -14.86
C LEU A 112 2.35 19.51 -13.50
N VAL A 113 2.84 18.41 -12.95
CA VAL A 113 3.65 18.40 -11.72
C VAL A 113 5.10 18.19 -12.13
N PHE A 114 5.98 19.07 -11.70
CA PHE A 114 7.40 19.03 -12.01
C PHE A 114 8.21 18.65 -10.76
N ILE A 115 9.27 17.88 -10.97
CA ILE A 115 10.30 17.55 -9.97
C ILE A 115 11.68 17.81 -10.55
N ARG A 116 12.51 18.53 -9.80
CA ARG A 116 13.91 18.80 -10.13
C ARG A 116 14.81 18.35 -9.00
N MET A 117 15.58 17.28 -9.23
CA MET A 117 16.60 16.81 -8.29
C MET A 117 17.73 17.83 -8.08
N ALA A 118 18.28 17.86 -6.86
CA ALA A 118 19.55 18.48 -6.55
C ALA A 118 20.68 17.86 -7.38
N LYS A 119 21.82 18.56 -7.47
CA LYS A 119 22.87 18.23 -8.44
C LYS A 119 23.50 16.85 -8.18
N ASP A 120 23.78 16.55 -6.93
CA ASP A 120 24.33 15.29 -6.41
C ASP A 120 23.39 14.10 -6.63
N VAL A 121 22.11 14.23 -6.31
CA VAL A 121 21.09 13.20 -6.57
C VAL A 121 20.93 12.98 -8.08
N ARG A 122 20.98 14.06 -8.86
CA ARG A 122 20.90 13.99 -10.31
C ARG A 122 22.08 13.29 -10.95
N GLU A 123 23.29 13.46 -10.43
CA GLU A 123 24.49 12.82 -10.98
C GLU A 123 24.35 11.29 -11.04
N VAL A 124 23.58 10.69 -10.12
CA VAL A 124 23.32 9.25 -10.08
C VAL A 124 22.04 8.82 -10.80
N THR A 125 21.04 9.69 -10.94
CA THR A 125 19.75 9.32 -11.57
C THR A 125 19.64 9.72 -13.05
N HIS A 126 20.36 10.76 -13.48
CA HIS A 126 20.14 11.40 -14.79
C HIS A 126 20.36 10.48 -15.98
N GLU A 127 21.37 9.62 -15.94
CA GLU A 127 21.67 8.69 -17.05
C GLU A 127 20.52 7.70 -17.27
N GLY A 128 20.02 7.06 -16.21
CA GLY A 128 18.89 6.14 -16.32
C GLY A 128 17.58 6.81 -16.70
N VAL A 129 17.34 8.04 -16.23
CA VAL A 129 16.18 8.85 -16.66
C VAL A 129 16.28 9.19 -18.15
N ARG A 130 17.48 9.55 -18.62
CA ARG A 130 17.73 9.89 -20.02
C ARG A 130 17.63 8.67 -20.94
N GLU A 131 18.20 7.51 -20.56
CA GLU A 131 18.04 6.26 -21.30
C GLU A 131 16.57 5.87 -21.44
N LYS A 132 15.80 5.98 -20.35
CA LYS A 132 14.34 5.79 -20.40
C LYS A 132 13.72 6.74 -21.41
N MET A 133 14.06 8.02 -21.37
CA MET A 133 13.55 9.03 -22.31
C MET A 133 13.94 8.77 -23.79
N GLU A 134 15.14 8.26 -24.04
CA GLU A 134 15.67 7.95 -25.38
C GLU A 134 15.07 6.65 -25.96
N LEU A 135 14.65 5.70 -25.12
CA LEU A 135 13.94 4.48 -25.52
C LEU A 135 12.51 4.73 -26.04
N PHE A 136 12.02 5.98 -26.01
CA PHE A 136 10.68 6.33 -26.51
C PHE A 136 10.69 6.74 -27.98
N SER A 137 10.78 5.73 -28.84
CA SER A 137 10.23 5.77 -30.19
C SER A 137 8.84 5.10 -30.18
N GLU A 138 7.84 5.71 -30.81
CA GLU A 138 6.51 5.11 -30.96
C GLU A 138 6.60 3.69 -31.55
N PRO A 139 5.84 2.71 -31.04
CA PRO A 139 4.93 1.98 -31.90
C PRO A 139 3.67 2.85 -32.04
N ARG A 140 3.34 3.25 -33.27
CA ARG A 140 2.03 3.84 -33.58
C ARG A 140 0.97 2.76 -33.39
N ILE A 141 0.50 2.65 -32.15
CA ILE A 141 -0.76 2.01 -31.84
C ILE A 141 -1.83 3.04 -32.21
N SER A 142 -2.69 2.71 -33.18
CA SER A 142 -3.72 3.63 -33.69
C SER A 142 -4.66 4.09 -32.57
N ALA A 143 -5.37 5.21 -32.75
CA ALA A 143 -6.40 5.64 -31.80
C ALA A 143 -7.44 4.54 -31.55
N GLU A 144 -7.74 3.74 -32.58
CA GLU A 144 -8.63 2.57 -32.51
C GLU A 144 -8.03 1.43 -31.70
N GLU A 145 -6.72 1.19 -31.77
CA GLU A 145 -6.04 0.18 -30.94
C GLU A 145 -5.84 0.65 -29.49
N LYS A 146 -5.65 1.96 -29.25
CA LYS A 146 -5.67 2.56 -27.89
C LYS A 146 -7.06 2.48 -27.28
N ASP A 147 -8.09 2.81 -28.05
CA ASP A 147 -9.48 2.64 -27.64
C ASP A 147 -9.78 1.17 -27.44
N LYS A 148 -9.37 0.28 -28.33
CA LYS A 148 -9.56 -1.17 -28.15
C LYS A 148 -8.83 -1.69 -26.92
N ALA A 149 -7.59 -1.30 -26.62
CA ALA A 149 -6.88 -1.69 -25.41
C ALA A 149 -7.45 -1.04 -24.13
N TYR A 150 -8.01 0.16 -24.22
CA TYR A 150 -8.73 0.83 -23.13
C TYR A 150 -10.11 0.20 -22.89
N PHE A 151 -10.85 -0.11 -23.94
CA PHE A 151 -12.13 -0.82 -23.93
C PHE A 151 -11.95 -2.28 -23.52
N GLU A 152 -10.89 -2.98 -23.92
CA GLU A 152 -10.54 -4.33 -23.44
C GLU A 152 -10.16 -4.30 -21.96
N ARG A 153 -9.40 -3.30 -21.50
CA ARG A 153 -9.13 -3.12 -20.07
C ARG A 153 -10.36 -2.74 -19.27
N ARG A 154 -11.27 -1.95 -19.86
CA ARG A 154 -12.52 -1.53 -19.24
C ARG A 154 -13.58 -2.62 -19.26
N SER A 155 -13.58 -3.49 -20.27
CA SER A 155 -14.47 -4.66 -20.38
C SER A 155 -14.04 -5.81 -19.47
N ARG A 156 -12.75 -5.86 -19.08
CA ARG A 156 -12.19 -6.80 -18.10
C ARG A 156 -12.24 -6.28 -16.65
N ARG A 157 -12.83 -5.11 -16.39
CA ARG A 157 -12.93 -4.58 -15.01
C ARG A 157 -13.98 -5.33 -14.22
N TYR A 158 -13.53 -5.91 -13.13
CA TYR A 158 -14.41 -6.50 -12.14
C TYR A 158 -15.17 -5.42 -11.36
N SER A 159 -16.48 -5.58 -11.24
CA SER A 159 -17.31 -4.59 -10.54
C SER A 159 -17.01 -4.61 -9.02
N LYS A 160 -17.32 -3.51 -8.32
CA LYS A 160 -17.15 -3.47 -6.85
C LYS A 160 -18.01 -4.56 -6.19
N GLN A 161 -19.25 -4.73 -6.67
CA GLN A 161 -20.19 -5.72 -6.16
C GLN A 161 -19.69 -7.15 -6.40
N GLN A 162 -19.09 -7.42 -7.57
CA GLN A 162 -18.54 -8.73 -7.89
C GLN A 162 -17.36 -9.09 -6.97
N VAL A 163 -16.41 -8.18 -6.78
CA VAL A 163 -15.29 -8.41 -5.87
C VAL A 163 -15.79 -8.59 -4.44
N MET A 164 -16.75 -7.77 -4.00
CA MET A 164 -17.35 -7.88 -2.66
C MET A 164 -18.06 -9.21 -2.45
N ALA A 165 -18.85 -9.68 -3.41
CA ALA A 165 -19.53 -10.97 -3.34
C ALA A 165 -18.53 -12.12 -3.22
N LEU A 166 -17.48 -12.12 -4.04
CA LEU A 166 -16.44 -13.15 -3.95
C LEU A 166 -15.68 -13.13 -2.62
N VAL A 167 -15.41 -11.94 -2.07
CA VAL A 167 -14.81 -11.81 -0.73
C VAL A 167 -15.75 -12.38 0.34
N GLN A 168 -17.04 -12.08 0.22
CA GLN A 168 -18.06 -12.58 1.13
C GLN A 168 -18.22 -14.10 1.04
N ASP A 169 -18.12 -14.67 -0.15
CA ASP A 169 -18.25 -16.11 -0.40
C ASP A 169 -16.94 -16.89 -0.13
N GLY A 170 -15.83 -16.19 0.15
CA GLY A 170 -14.53 -16.82 0.43
C GLY A 170 -13.84 -17.39 -0.80
N GLU A 171 -14.16 -16.86 -1.99
CA GLU A 171 -13.69 -17.34 -3.29
C GLU A 171 -12.28 -16.81 -3.64
N VAL A 172 -11.31 -17.08 -2.76
CA VAL A 172 -9.96 -16.49 -2.78
C VAL A 172 -9.22 -16.78 -4.10
N GLU A 173 -9.28 -18.01 -4.62
CA GLU A 173 -8.58 -18.37 -5.87
C GLU A 173 -9.16 -17.64 -7.10
N LYS A 174 -10.48 -17.42 -7.14
CA LYS A 174 -11.10 -16.63 -8.21
C LYS A 174 -10.60 -15.19 -8.14
N ILE A 175 -10.59 -14.59 -6.95
CA ILE A 175 -10.09 -13.22 -6.74
C ILE A 175 -8.61 -13.11 -7.09
N ARG A 176 -7.82 -14.14 -6.79
CA ARG A 176 -6.40 -14.19 -7.14
C ARG A 176 -6.21 -14.16 -8.66
N ALA A 177 -6.93 -14.99 -9.40
CA ALA A 177 -6.90 -14.97 -10.87
C ALA A 177 -7.31 -13.59 -11.42
N MET A 178 -8.37 -13.01 -10.86
CA MET A 178 -8.82 -11.66 -11.21
C MET A 178 -7.75 -10.59 -10.92
N ALA A 179 -7.01 -10.70 -9.83
CA ALA A 179 -5.99 -9.73 -9.44
C ALA A 179 -4.69 -9.84 -10.26
N LEU A 180 -4.39 -11.04 -10.79
CA LEU A 180 -3.32 -11.23 -11.78
C LEU A 180 -3.64 -10.52 -13.09
N GLU A 181 -4.91 -10.51 -13.50
CA GLU A 181 -5.40 -9.81 -14.70
C GLU A 181 -5.56 -8.30 -14.48
N ASP A 182 -6.18 -7.89 -13.38
CA ASP A 182 -6.47 -6.49 -13.01
C ASP A 182 -5.97 -6.15 -11.60
N PRO A 183 -4.83 -5.45 -11.46
CA PRO A 183 -4.30 -4.99 -10.16
C PRO A 183 -5.26 -4.11 -9.35
N LEU A 184 -6.28 -3.50 -9.98
CA LEU A 184 -7.28 -2.69 -9.27
C LEU A 184 -8.18 -3.54 -8.36
N VAL A 185 -8.20 -4.86 -8.54
CA VAL A 185 -8.90 -5.78 -7.63
C VAL A 185 -8.39 -5.63 -6.19
N LEU A 186 -7.07 -5.49 -5.99
CA LEU A 186 -6.49 -5.24 -4.66
C LEU A 186 -7.06 -3.95 -4.03
N ARG A 187 -7.17 -2.87 -4.80
CA ARG A 187 -7.75 -1.60 -4.32
C ARG A 187 -9.23 -1.75 -3.97
N LYS A 188 -9.97 -2.61 -4.67
CA LYS A 188 -11.39 -2.89 -4.37
C LYS A 188 -11.55 -3.68 -3.08
N ILE A 189 -10.71 -4.68 -2.83
CA ILE A 189 -10.69 -5.43 -1.56
C ILE A 189 -10.26 -4.50 -0.42
N GLN A 190 -9.22 -3.68 -0.61
CA GLN A 190 -8.74 -2.73 0.40
C GLN A 190 -9.84 -1.76 0.87
N ARG A 191 -10.78 -1.38 -0.01
CA ARG A 191 -11.93 -0.53 0.39
C ARG A 191 -12.91 -1.23 1.33
N LEU A 192 -12.94 -2.56 1.35
CA LEU A 192 -13.81 -3.34 2.24
C LEU A 192 -13.27 -3.40 3.67
N LEU A 193 -12.03 -2.98 3.90
CA LEU A 193 -11.47 -2.81 5.23
C LEU A 193 -12.25 -1.77 6.07
N TYR A 194 -12.91 -0.81 5.41
CA TYR A 194 -13.76 0.21 6.04
C TYR A 194 -15.25 -0.20 6.06
N SER A 195 -15.54 -1.49 5.91
CA SER A 195 -16.92 -2.00 5.99
C SER A 195 -17.46 -1.86 7.41
N THR A 196 -18.73 -1.47 7.54
CA THR A 196 -19.46 -1.51 8.82
C THR A 196 -19.89 -2.93 9.21
N ASP A 197 -19.94 -3.85 8.23
CA ASP A 197 -20.03 -5.28 8.50
C ASP A 197 -18.64 -5.80 8.87
N GLU A 198 -18.48 -6.14 10.15
CA GLU A 198 -17.24 -6.64 10.74
C GLU A 198 -16.78 -7.97 10.14
N MET A 199 -17.70 -8.88 9.81
CA MET A 199 -17.34 -10.16 9.20
C MET A 199 -16.82 -9.95 7.78
N LEU A 200 -17.46 -9.04 7.03
CA LEU A 200 -16.98 -8.67 5.70
C LEU A 200 -15.59 -8.02 5.76
N MET A 201 -15.34 -7.16 6.77
CA MET A 201 -14.01 -6.59 7.02
C MET A 201 -12.97 -7.69 7.27
N TRP A 202 -13.24 -8.66 8.14
CA TRP A 202 -12.32 -9.77 8.42
C TRP A 202 -12.06 -10.67 7.20
N LYS A 203 -13.10 -10.95 6.41
CA LYS A 203 -12.95 -11.66 5.12
C LYS A 203 -12.09 -10.85 4.14
N ALA A 204 -12.24 -9.53 4.12
CA ALA A 204 -11.41 -8.66 3.30
C ALA A 204 -9.95 -8.66 3.74
N ILE A 205 -9.66 -8.59 5.05
CA ILE A 205 -8.30 -8.66 5.61
C ILE A 205 -7.59 -9.95 5.15
N THR A 206 -8.21 -11.09 5.39
CA THR A 206 -7.63 -12.41 5.08
C THR A 206 -7.50 -12.62 3.57
N THR A 207 -8.52 -12.24 2.79
CA THR A 207 -8.48 -12.34 1.32
C THR A 207 -7.41 -11.43 0.73
N LEU A 208 -7.30 -10.19 1.22
CA LEU A 208 -6.30 -9.24 0.74
C LEU A 208 -4.89 -9.75 1.04
N GLY A 209 -4.65 -10.26 2.25
CA GLY A 209 -3.37 -10.85 2.62
C GLY A 209 -2.99 -12.05 1.76
N ALA A 210 -3.94 -12.97 1.51
CA ALA A 210 -3.72 -14.14 0.66
C ALA A 210 -3.42 -13.76 -0.81
N VAL A 211 -4.23 -12.87 -1.39
CA VAL A 211 -4.07 -12.44 -2.80
C VAL A 211 -2.80 -11.62 -2.97
N ALA A 212 -2.52 -10.67 -2.08
CA ALA A 212 -1.29 -9.88 -2.12
C ALA A 212 -0.05 -10.76 -1.90
N GLY A 213 -0.13 -11.73 -0.97
CA GLY A 213 0.93 -12.72 -0.79
C GLY A 213 1.19 -13.54 -2.05
N ALA A 214 0.15 -13.97 -2.76
CA ALA A 214 0.33 -14.70 -4.02
C ALA A 214 0.96 -13.84 -5.13
N LEU A 215 0.66 -12.54 -5.15
CA LEU A 215 1.22 -11.58 -6.11
C LEU A 215 2.63 -11.11 -5.77
N ALA A 216 3.14 -11.39 -4.56
CA ALA A 216 4.41 -10.85 -4.10
C ALA A 216 5.62 -11.23 -4.97
N THR A 217 5.57 -12.38 -5.64
CA THR A 217 6.66 -12.83 -6.53
C THR A 217 6.51 -12.24 -7.94
N ASP A 218 5.29 -12.23 -8.48
CA ASP A 218 5.02 -11.75 -9.85
C ASP A 218 4.98 -10.21 -9.94
N ARG A 219 4.55 -9.56 -8.86
CA ARG A 219 4.28 -8.11 -8.77
C ARG A 219 4.81 -7.54 -7.44
N PRO A 220 6.11 -7.67 -7.11
CA PRO A 220 6.67 -7.28 -5.82
C PRO A 220 6.45 -5.79 -5.49
N SER A 221 6.59 -4.89 -6.47
CA SER A 221 6.35 -3.45 -6.28
C SER A 221 4.89 -3.14 -5.89
N LEU A 222 3.93 -3.82 -6.52
CA LEU A 222 2.50 -3.63 -6.24
C LEU A 222 2.15 -3.95 -4.78
N VAL A 223 2.72 -5.04 -4.28
CA VAL A 223 2.48 -5.53 -2.91
C VAL A 223 3.30 -4.72 -1.91
N GLY A 224 4.54 -4.34 -2.24
CA GLY A 224 5.36 -3.42 -1.44
C GLY A 224 4.66 -2.08 -1.21
N ASP A 225 4.09 -1.49 -2.25
CA ASP A 225 3.34 -0.24 -2.14
C ASP A 225 2.05 -0.38 -1.32
N LEU A 226 1.38 -1.54 -1.39
CA LEU A 226 0.25 -1.84 -0.53
C LEU A 226 0.68 -1.87 0.94
N VAL A 227 1.74 -2.62 1.28
CA VAL A 227 2.28 -2.70 2.65
C VAL A 227 2.68 -1.31 3.15
N ARG A 228 3.41 -0.52 2.35
CA ARG A 228 3.81 0.86 2.69
C ARG A 228 2.59 1.74 3.02
N ARG A 229 1.54 1.72 2.18
CA ARG A 229 0.32 2.50 2.42
C ARG A 229 -0.41 2.06 3.69
N LEU A 230 -0.49 0.76 3.95
CA LEU A 230 -1.13 0.23 5.17
C LEU A 230 -0.35 0.63 6.43
N LEU A 231 0.99 0.61 6.37
CA LEU A 231 1.86 1.07 7.48
C LEU A 231 1.66 2.57 7.74
N LEU A 232 1.67 3.39 6.69
CA LEU A 232 1.44 4.84 6.82
C LEU A 232 0.06 5.13 7.42
N ALA A 233 -0.99 4.45 6.91
CA ALA A 233 -2.34 4.60 7.44
C ALA A 233 -2.49 4.12 8.90
N SER A 234 -1.61 3.24 9.39
CA SER A 234 -1.62 2.78 10.78
C SER A 234 -0.92 3.76 11.73
N GLY A 235 -0.04 4.63 11.22
CA GLY A 235 0.68 5.63 12.02
C GLY A 235 -0.06 6.96 12.18
N ASP A 236 -1.13 7.17 11.42
CA ASP A 236 -1.98 8.34 11.57
C ASP A 236 -2.90 8.16 12.78
N SER A 237 -2.56 8.79 13.90
CA SER A 237 -3.31 8.71 15.16
C SER A 237 -4.74 9.24 15.07
N ALA A 238 -5.09 9.98 14.00
CA ALA A 238 -6.44 10.43 13.74
C ALA A 238 -7.28 9.39 12.97
N ALA A 239 -6.65 8.37 12.40
CA ALA A 239 -7.29 7.29 11.68
C ALA A 239 -7.35 6.04 12.56
N THR A 240 -8.54 5.50 12.81
CA THR A 240 -8.67 4.13 13.31
C THR A 240 -7.96 3.19 12.32
N ASN A 241 -7.15 2.28 12.81
CA ASN A 241 -6.47 1.27 12.02
C ASN A 241 -7.45 0.17 11.60
N TRP A 242 -8.37 0.48 10.68
CA TRP A 242 -9.42 -0.40 10.14
C TRP A 242 -8.86 -1.63 9.42
N GLY A 243 -8.23 -2.60 10.11
CA GLY A 243 -7.71 -3.83 9.50
C GLY A 243 -6.34 -3.69 8.82
N SER A 244 -5.68 -2.54 8.90
CA SER A 244 -4.41 -2.30 8.20
C SER A 244 -3.27 -3.16 8.74
N ILE A 245 -3.10 -3.19 10.06
CA ILE A 245 -2.04 -3.96 10.73
C ILE A 245 -2.27 -5.46 10.53
N GLU A 246 -3.53 -5.90 10.64
CA GLU A 246 -3.95 -7.28 10.42
C GLU A 246 -3.69 -7.71 8.98
N THR A 247 -3.96 -6.85 8.01
CA THR A 247 -3.69 -7.12 6.58
C THR A 247 -2.19 -7.29 6.35
N ILE A 248 -1.34 -6.41 6.91
CA ILE A 248 0.11 -6.56 6.80
C ILE A 248 0.54 -7.88 7.46
N GLY A 249 -0.06 -8.24 8.60
CA GLY A 249 0.13 -9.52 9.27
C GLY A 249 -0.16 -10.72 8.35
N GLU A 250 -1.28 -10.71 7.63
CA GLU A 250 -1.63 -11.77 6.69
C GLU A 250 -0.71 -11.79 5.45
N ILE A 251 -0.21 -10.64 4.98
CA ILE A 251 0.81 -10.59 3.91
C ILE A 251 2.12 -11.23 4.37
N ILE A 252 2.58 -10.91 5.59
CA ILE A 252 3.78 -11.53 6.18
C ILE A 252 3.56 -13.03 6.37
N ARG A 253 2.37 -13.44 6.84
CA ARG A 253 1.99 -14.84 6.99
C ARG A 253 2.02 -15.58 5.65
N ALA A 254 1.58 -14.96 4.56
CA ALA A 254 1.60 -15.58 3.24
C ALA A 254 3.02 -15.63 2.62
N GLN A 255 3.85 -14.61 2.87
CA GLN A 255 5.18 -14.45 2.27
C GLN A 255 6.24 -14.07 3.31
N PRO A 256 6.55 -14.97 4.27
CA PRO A 256 7.44 -14.66 5.39
C PRO A 256 8.88 -14.40 4.96
N LYS A 257 9.34 -14.98 3.84
CA LYS A 257 10.70 -14.77 3.33
C LYS A 257 10.90 -13.38 2.73
N ILE A 258 9.86 -12.81 2.14
CA ILE A 258 9.90 -11.52 1.45
C ILE A 258 9.59 -10.39 2.44
N TYR A 259 8.52 -10.55 3.22
CA TYR A 259 8.01 -9.48 4.09
C TYR A 259 8.30 -9.69 5.59
N GLY A 260 8.96 -10.78 5.99
CA GLY A 260 9.22 -11.08 7.41
C GLY A 260 9.94 -9.97 8.18
N SER A 261 10.83 -9.22 7.51
CA SER A 261 11.52 -8.07 8.10
C SER A 261 10.58 -6.94 8.52
N PHE A 262 9.37 -6.86 7.95
CA PHE A 262 8.38 -5.84 8.29
C PHE A 262 7.69 -6.08 9.63
N LEU A 263 7.85 -7.27 10.24
CA LEU A 263 7.27 -7.57 11.55
C LEU A 263 7.71 -6.57 12.64
N ARG A 264 8.94 -6.05 12.55
CA ARG A 264 9.43 -4.99 13.47
C ARG A 264 8.57 -3.72 13.43
N HIS A 265 8.04 -3.38 12.25
CA HIS A 265 7.20 -2.18 12.09
C HIS A 265 5.82 -2.41 12.70
N ILE A 266 5.26 -3.61 12.55
CA ILE A 266 4.03 -4.01 13.24
C ILE A 266 4.23 -3.95 14.77
N LEU A 267 5.34 -4.49 15.27
CA LEU A 267 5.65 -4.45 16.70
C LEU A 267 5.79 -3.03 17.25
N GLY A 268 6.27 -2.08 16.45
CA GLY A 268 6.35 -0.67 16.83
C GLY A 268 5.01 -0.07 17.27
N PHE A 269 3.90 -0.55 16.72
CA PHE A 269 2.55 -0.10 17.08
C PHE A 269 2.05 -0.65 18.42
N ILE A 270 2.78 -1.55 19.10
CA ILE A 270 2.35 -2.06 20.41
C ILE A 270 2.31 -0.97 21.49
N ASN A 271 3.10 0.09 21.30
CA ASN A 271 3.14 1.26 22.17
C ASN A 271 1.90 2.14 22.03
N ASP A 272 1.12 1.98 20.95
CA ASP A 272 -0.14 2.65 20.73
C ASP A 272 -1.30 1.77 21.27
N PRO A 273 -1.96 2.13 22.40
CA PRO A 273 -2.97 1.29 23.02
C PRO A 273 -4.10 0.81 22.10
N PRO A 274 -4.71 1.66 21.25
CA PRO A 274 -5.72 1.25 20.28
C PRO A 274 -5.23 0.20 19.27
N SER A 275 -3.95 0.18 18.94
CA SER A 275 -3.36 -0.75 17.97
C SER A 275 -3.02 -2.14 18.53
N ARG A 276 -2.95 -2.29 19.85
CA ARG A 276 -2.55 -3.55 20.50
C ARG A 276 -3.36 -4.78 20.06
N PRO A 277 -4.71 -4.75 19.94
CA PRO A 277 -5.46 -5.91 19.47
C PRO A 277 -5.03 -6.36 18.07
N ALA A 278 -4.86 -5.40 17.15
CA ALA A 278 -4.47 -5.66 15.77
C ALA A 278 -3.06 -6.25 15.67
N VAL A 279 -2.12 -5.69 16.44
CA VAL A 279 -0.73 -6.19 16.53
C VAL A 279 -0.70 -7.62 17.07
N LEU A 280 -1.39 -7.88 18.19
CA LEU A 280 -1.44 -9.20 18.81
C LEU A 280 -2.08 -10.24 17.88
N TRP A 281 -3.17 -9.86 17.21
CA TRP A 281 -3.83 -10.71 16.23
C TRP A 281 -2.90 -11.05 15.06
N ALA A 282 -2.26 -10.04 14.46
CA ALA A 282 -1.30 -10.24 13.37
C ALA A 282 -0.14 -11.16 13.79
N ILE A 283 0.41 -10.96 14.99
CA ILE A 283 1.51 -11.78 15.51
C ILE A 283 1.06 -13.23 15.71
N GLY A 284 -0.09 -13.48 16.33
CA GLY A 284 -0.57 -14.84 16.53
C GLY A 284 -0.91 -15.53 15.21
N ARG A 285 -1.45 -14.80 14.22
CA ARG A 285 -1.67 -15.32 12.86
C ARG A 285 -0.37 -15.69 12.16
N ILE A 286 0.66 -14.84 12.18
CA ILE A 286 1.97 -15.17 11.62
C ILE A 286 2.56 -16.37 12.38
N GLY A 287 2.54 -16.33 13.71
CA GLY A 287 3.11 -17.33 14.60
C GLY A 287 2.53 -18.73 14.39
N ALA A 288 1.23 -18.84 14.10
CA ALA A 288 0.55 -20.11 13.88
C ALA A 288 1.15 -20.94 12.71
N LEU A 289 1.70 -20.29 11.68
CA LEU A 289 2.38 -20.97 10.57
C LEU A 289 3.91 -20.79 10.60
N HIS A 290 4.38 -19.65 11.08
CA HIS A 290 5.77 -19.22 11.00
C HIS A 290 6.29 -18.74 12.37
N PRO A 291 6.29 -19.62 13.41
CA PRO A 291 6.67 -19.23 14.76
C PRO A 291 8.11 -18.70 14.83
N ARG A 292 9.02 -19.21 13.98
CA ARG A 292 10.42 -18.75 13.91
C ARG A 292 10.54 -17.29 13.51
N VAL A 293 9.70 -16.80 12.59
CA VAL A 293 9.73 -15.39 12.12
C VAL A 293 9.40 -14.44 13.26
N VAL A 294 8.42 -14.80 14.09
CA VAL A 294 8.09 -14.01 15.28
C VAL A 294 9.17 -14.15 16.36
N ARG A 295 9.68 -15.36 16.58
CA ARG A 295 10.72 -15.57 17.60
C ARG A 295 12.05 -14.88 17.29
N SER A 296 12.30 -14.55 16.03
CA SER A 296 13.47 -13.74 15.61
C SER A 296 13.29 -12.23 15.77
N SER A 297 12.13 -11.75 16.22
CA SER A 297 11.87 -10.33 16.48
C SER A 297 11.84 -10.03 17.99
N GLU A 298 11.58 -8.77 18.35
CA GLU A 298 11.47 -8.31 19.74
C GLU A 298 10.14 -8.72 20.40
N PHE A 299 9.66 -9.95 20.15
CA PHE A 299 8.35 -10.44 20.62
C PHE A 299 8.23 -10.49 22.15
N PHE A 300 9.34 -10.39 22.89
CA PHE A 300 9.33 -10.31 24.35
C PHE A 300 8.59 -9.08 24.89
N VAL A 301 8.42 -8.02 24.08
CA VAL A 301 7.60 -6.85 24.45
C VAL A 301 6.15 -7.23 24.80
N LEU A 302 5.66 -8.35 24.26
CA LEU A 302 4.30 -8.83 24.51
C LEU A 302 4.08 -9.34 25.96
N PHE A 303 5.13 -9.66 26.71
CA PHE A 303 4.98 -10.18 28.08
C PHE A 303 4.27 -9.18 29.01
N ALA A 304 4.49 -7.88 28.79
CA ALA A 304 3.82 -6.83 29.56
C ALA A 304 2.29 -6.86 29.38
N LEU A 305 1.81 -7.38 28.25
CA LEU A 305 0.39 -7.38 27.90
C LEU A 305 -0.39 -8.52 28.56
N LEU A 306 0.29 -9.56 29.07
CA LEU A 306 -0.35 -10.61 29.87
C LEU A 306 -1.01 -10.08 31.15
N LYS A 307 -0.53 -8.93 31.65
CA LYS A 307 -1.05 -8.25 32.85
C LYS A 307 -1.99 -7.09 32.52
N ASN A 308 -2.38 -6.94 31.25
CA ASN A 308 -3.23 -5.83 30.85
C ASN A 308 -4.64 -5.97 31.47
N PRO A 309 -5.22 -4.90 32.04
CA PRO A 309 -6.55 -4.96 32.66
C PRO A 309 -7.66 -5.25 31.65
N GLU A 310 -7.46 -5.01 30.36
CA GLU A 310 -8.44 -5.31 29.31
C GLU A 310 -8.39 -6.81 28.90
N PRO A 311 -9.49 -7.58 29.05
CA PRO A 311 -9.53 -9.02 28.74
C PRO A 311 -9.12 -9.33 27.30
N LYS A 312 -9.56 -8.50 26.35
CA LYS A 312 -9.22 -8.62 24.93
C LYS A 312 -7.72 -8.58 24.69
N ILE A 313 -7.00 -7.68 25.36
CA ILE A 313 -5.55 -7.52 25.18
C ILE A 313 -4.79 -8.69 25.79
N ARG A 314 -5.06 -9.04 27.05
CA ARG A 314 -4.34 -10.14 27.70
C ARG A 314 -4.69 -11.50 27.08
N GLY A 315 -5.94 -11.73 26.69
CA GLY A 315 -6.37 -12.94 25.99
C GLY A 315 -5.74 -13.09 24.60
N LEU A 316 -5.68 -12.01 23.81
CA LEU A 316 -4.95 -12.04 22.53
C LEU A 316 -3.44 -12.23 22.71
N ALA A 317 -2.84 -11.71 23.79
CA ALA A 317 -1.44 -11.97 24.13
C ALA A 317 -1.20 -13.44 24.46
N VAL A 318 -2.05 -14.04 25.30
CA VAL A 318 -2.04 -15.48 25.59
C VAL A 318 -2.15 -16.30 24.31
N TRP A 319 -3.13 -15.98 23.46
CA TRP A 319 -3.33 -16.66 22.18
C TRP A 319 -2.11 -16.55 21.26
N ALA A 320 -1.53 -15.35 21.13
CA ALA A 320 -0.33 -15.11 20.33
C ALA A 320 0.88 -15.91 20.84
N PHE A 321 1.11 -15.94 22.16
CA PHE A 321 2.19 -16.75 22.77
C PHE A 321 2.01 -18.25 22.52
N GLY A 322 0.78 -18.74 22.59
CA GLY A 322 0.43 -20.12 22.23
C GLY A 322 0.78 -20.41 20.76
N CYS A 323 0.39 -19.54 19.84
CA CYS A 323 0.68 -19.68 18.41
C CYS A 323 2.18 -19.68 18.09
N VAL A 324 2.99 -18.89 18.80
CA VAL A 324 4.46 -18.85 18.60
C VAL A 324 5.21 -19.91 19.42
N LYS A 325 4.50 -20.76 20.18
CA LYS A 325 5.05 -21.80 21.05
C LYS A 325 6.08 -21.27 22.05
N ALA A 326 5.76 -20.15 22.71
CA ALA A 326 6.66 -19.50 23.67
C ALA A 326 6.72 -20.24 25.01
N LYS A 327 7.66 -21.18 25.14
CA LYS A 327 7.93 -21.91 26.40
C LYS A 327 8.26 -20.98 27.56
N GLU A 328 8.85 -19.83 27.27
CA GLU A 328 9.21 -18.80 28.24
C GLU A 328 7.97 -18.16 28.91
N ALA A 329 6.81 -18.20 28.24
CA ALA A 329 5.55 -17.67 28.75
C ALA A 329 4.71 -18.72 29.50
N LEU A 330 5.09 -20.00 29.46
CA LEU A 330 4.26 -21.13 29.91
C LEU A 330 3.76 -20.95 31.34
N LYS A 331 4.66 -20.65 32.29
CA LYS A 331 4.29 -20.47 33.71
C LYS A 331 3.31 -19.31 33.92
N ALA A 332 3.48 -18.22 33.17
CA ALA A 332 2.58 -17.08 33.26
C ALA A 332 1.19 -17.43 32.71
N ILE A 333 1.14 -18.13 31.57
CA ILE A 333 -0.12 -18.55 30.93
C ILE A 333 -0.86 -19.59 31.79
N GLN A 334 -0.17 -20.56 32.39
CA GLN A 334 -0.77 -21.53 33.31
C GLN A 334 -1.50 -20.86 34.48
N GLY A 335 -0.96 -19.74 34.98
CA GLY A 335 -1.60 -18.95 36.04
C GLY A 335 -2.86 -18.19 35.60
N MET A 336 -3.24 -18.24 34.31
CA MET A 336 -4.40 -17.55 33.74
C MET A 336 -5.54 -18.49 33.36
N ILE A 337 -5.43 -19.79 33.60
CA ILE A 337 -6.43 -20.81 33.22
C ILE A 337 -7.80 -20.56 33.89
N ASP A 338 -7.80 -19.98 35.09
CA ASP A 338 -9.02 -19.66 35.84
C ASP A 338 -9.56 -18.24 35.51
N ASP A 339 -8.98 -17.51 34.56
CA ASP A 339 -9.48 -16.18 34.15
C ASP A 339 -10.76 -16.35 33.30
N THR A 340 -11.91 -16.10 33.92
CA THR A 340 -13.24 -16.25 33.31
C THR A 340 -13.68 -15.05 32.46
N GLU A 341 -12.86 -14.01 32.35
CA GLU A 341 -13.24 -12.81 31.60
C GLU A 341 -13.31 -13.11 30.10
N GLU A 342 -14.40 -12.70 29.47
CA GLU A 342 -14.68 -12.99 28.06
C GLU A 342 -14.00 -11.99 27.12
N LEU A 343 -13.60 -12.49 25.95
CA LEU A 343 -13.15 -11.70 24.84
C LEU A 343 -13.74 -12.21 23.53
N ARG A 344 -13.93 -11.27 22.61
CA ARG A 344 -14.38 -11.52 21.24
C ARG A 344 -13.21 -11.28 20.30
N PHE A 345 -12.93 -12.23 19.42
CA PHE A 345 -11.91 -12.08 18.39
C PHE A 345 -12.21 -12.96 17.16
N PHE A 346 -11.57 -12.65 16.05
CA PHE A 346 -11.65 -13.43 14.82
C PHE A 346 -10.55 -14.50 14.81
N ASP A 347 -10.87 -15.77 14.63
CA ASP A 347 -9.86 -16.86 14.65
C ASP A 347 -9.15 -17.08 13.30
N GLY A 348 -9.59 -16.36 12.27
CA GLY A 348 -9.18 -16.57 10.88
C GLY A 348 -10.28 -17.07 9.96
N GLN A 349 -11.39 -17.53 10.51
CA GLN A 349 -12.56 -18.03 9.79
C GLN A 349 -13.85 -17.40 10.28
N SER A 350 -14.00 -17.28 11.61
CA SER A 350 -15.21 -16.79 12.25
C SER A 350 -14.89 -15.90 13.44
N ILE A 351 -15.87 -15.08 13.83
CA ILE A 351 -15.78 -14.28 15.05
C ILE A 351 -16.31 -15.14 16.19
N ILE A 352 -15.45 -15.40 17.17
CA ILE A 352 -15.74 -16.29 18.30
C ILE A 352 -15.65 -15.53 19.62
N TYR A 353 -16.33 -16.09 20.62
CA TYR A 353 -16.29 -15.68 22.02
C TYR A 353 -15.59 -16.76 22.82
N LYS A 354 -14.61 -16.36 23.63
CA LYS A 354 -13.87 -17.25 24.53
C LYS A 354 -13.52 -16.51 25.81
N THR A 355 -13.25 -17.26 26.86
CA THR A 355 -12.60 -16.71 28.06
C THR A 355 -11.09 -16.64 27.88
N VAL A 356 -10.43 -15.80 28.67
CA VAL A 356 -8.96 -15.77 28.74
C VAL A 356 -8.42 -17.14 29.20
N GLY A 357 -9.10 -17.82 30.12
CA GLY A 357 -8.76 -19.14 30.64
C GLY A 357 -8.86 -20.27 29.60
N GLU A 358 -9.87 -20.23 28.73
CA GLU A 358 -9.96 -21.15 27.58
C GLU A 358 -8.78 -20.96 26.62
N LEU A 359 -8.45 -19.71 26.29
CA LEU A 359 -7.29 -19.41 25.45
C LEU A 359 -5.97 -19.79 26.12
N ALA A 360 -5.87 -19.66 27.44
CA ALA A 360 -4.71 -20.08 28.22
C ALA A 360 -4.51 -21.59 28.17
N SER A 361 -5.59 -22.36 28.36
CA SER A 361 -5.56 -23.82 28.26
C SER A 361 -5.09 -24.27 26.86
N GLU A 362 -5.65 -23.70 25.80
CA GLU A 362 -5.22 -23.99 24.43
C GLU A 362 -3.77 -23.56 24.15
N ALA A 363 -3.34 -22.44 24.71
CA ALA A 363 -1.98 -21.96 24.55
C ALA A 363 -0.98 -22.90 25.25
N VAL A 364 -1.30 -23.39 26.45
CA VAL A 364 -0.51 -24.41 27.16
C VAL A 364 -0.37 -25.66 26.29
N GLU A 365 -1.48 -26.19 25.77
CA GLU A 365 -1.45 -27.36 24.87
C GLU A 365 -0.57 -27.13 23.63
N ARG A 366 -0.65 -25.94 23.00
CA ARG A 366 0.17 -25.60 21.83
C ARG A 366 1.66 -25.49 22.17
N ILE A 367 2.00 -24.96 23.34
CA ILE A 367 3.37 -24.77 23.81
C ILE A 367 3.98 -26.12 24.23
N GLU A 368 3.20 -26.97 24.89
CA GLU A 368 3.61 -28.27 25.41
C GLU A 368 3.50 -29.41 24.39
N GLY A 369 2.82 -29.20 23.25
CA GLY A 369 2.49 -30.20 22.23
C GLY A 369 3.60 -31.20 21.88
N PRO A 370 3.24 -32.40 21.38
CA PRO A 370 3.93 -33.65 21.63
C PRO A 370 5.42 -33.59 21.35
N ILE A 371 6.22 -34.12 22.28
CA ILE A 371 7.66 -34.35 22.10
C ILE A 371 7.81 -35.22 20.85
N SER A 372 8.23 -34.61 19.75
CA SER A 372 8.68 -35.35 18.57
C SER A 372 9.93 -36.12 18.98
N HIS A 373 9.78 -37.43 19.15
CA HIS A 373 10.89 -38.39 19.20
C HIS A 373 11.54 -38.52 17.82
#